data_AF-A0A9W9RW80-F1
#
_entry.id   AF-A0A9W9RW80-F1
#
_cell.length_a   1.000
_cell.length_b   1.000
_cell.length_c   1.000
_cell.angle_alpha   90.00
_cell.angle_beta   90.00
_cell.angle_gamma   90.00
#
_symmetry.space_group_name_H-M   'P 1'
#
loop_
_entity.id
_entity.type
_entity.pdbx_description
1 polymer ?
#
loop_
_entity_poly.entity_id
_entity_poly.type
_entity_poly.pdbx_seq_one_letter_code
_entity_poly.pdbx_strand_id
1 'polypeptide(L)'
;MADYQYGGSEEENAELQKLENELLDDPDNFETWEKLVRAGEALEGGINRNSNPQAITTARANYDRFLAKFPLLFGYWKKYADLEFSITGTEAAEMVYERGIASIPPSVDLWANYCGFKAETSHNSDIIRELFERGAACVGLDFLSHPFWDKYIEFEERIEAQDKIFAILARVIHIPMHQYARYFERYRQLAQSRPLTDLAPVETLAAFRAEIEAALSQPVPGAKAEAEIERDLRLRLDSYHLEIFTNTQTETTKRWTFESEIKRPYFHVTELDEGQLTNWKNYLDFEEAEGSYARIQFLYERALVTCAHYDEFWLRYARWMASQQDKEEDLRIIYQRAAYLYVPIANPTIRLHYAYFEETAGRVDVAKDIHHAILVNLPSHVETIVSLANVCRRHGGLEAAIEVYKTQLNSAECEMSTKAALVAEWARLLWKIKGSPDEARMVFFNNQQYYIDSLAFWRSYLVFEIEQPTSAATESVQYDRIKQVISDVRSKSTLQVNAVKELVQIYMNYLLERGTTDTAKEYMTLDREVHGPASVAFARTGGSAAALPIPANIQPAPVPIPQPSQEDPASQAYAYFQQAPVNGLPA
;
A
#
# COMPACT_ATOMS: atom_id res chain seq x y z
N MET A 1 34.83 5.89 12.41
CA MET A 1 34.49 4.58 11.83
C MET A 1 35.81 3.97 11.37
N ALA A 2 36.19 2.80 11.89
CA ALA A 2 37.36 2.10 11.36
C ALA A 2 37.13 1.78 9.88
N ASP A 3 38.17 1.79 9.05
CA ASP A 3 38.10 1.47 7.62
C ASP A 3 37.47 0.08 7.44
N TYR A 4 36.16 0.06 7.17
CA TYR A 4 35.44 -1.17 6.88
C TYR A 4 35.79 -1.57 5.44
N GLN A 5 36.64 -2.59 5.30
CA GLN A 5 37.03 -3.08 3.99
C GLN A 5 35.92 -3.97 3.43
N TYR A 6 35.29 -3.55 2.33
CA TYR A 6 34.17 -4.27 1.71
C TYR A 6 34.61 -5.50 0.90
N GLY A 7 35.91 -5.73 0.78
CA GLY A 7 36.50 -6.91 0.14
C GLY A 7 37.03 -6.66 -1.27
N GLY A 8 36.75 -5.50 -1.88
CA GLY A 8 37.29 -5.07 -3.17
C GLY A 8 38.53 -4.17 -3.07
N SER A 9 38.91 -3.61 -4.22
CA SER A 9 39.93 -2.57 -4.37
C SER A 9 39.58 -1.29 -3.60
N GLU A 10 40.56 -0.41 -3.40
CA GLU A 10 40.34 0.88 -2.72
C GLU A 10 39.29 1.74 -3.42
N GLU A 11 39.27 1.73 -4.76
CA GLU A 11 38.31 2.48 -5.59
C GLU A 11 36.88 1.94 -5.41
N GLU A 12 36.70 0.61 -5.49
CA GLU A 12 35.41 -0.05 -5.28
C GLU A 12 34.88 0.17 -3.85
N ASN A 13 35.76 0.08 -2.84
CA ASN A 13 35.39 0.31 -1.45
C ASN A 13 34.96 1.79 -1.22
N ALA A 14 35.64 2.75 -1.86
CA ALA A 14 35.29 4.16 -1.77
C ALA A 14 33.93 4.46 -2.43
N GLU A 15 33.61 3.81 -3.55
CA GLU A 15 32.30 3.91 -4.21
C GLU A 15 31.18 3.38 -3.31
N LEU A 16 31.35 2.19 -2.73
CA LEU A 16 30.36 1.62 -1.80
C LEU A 16 30.14 2.52 -0.59
N GLN A 17 31.21 3.06 0.01
CA GLN A 17 31.11 3.96 1.15
C GLN A 17 30.37 5.25 0.79
N LYS A 18 30.59 5.79 -0.43
CA LYS A 18 29.87 6.96 -0.92
C LYS A 18 28.37 6.66 -1.03
N LEU A 19 27.99 5.54 -1.63
CA LEU A 19 26.59 5.13 -1.79
C LEU A 19 25.91 4.88 -0.43
N GLU A 20 26.62 4.28 0.53
CA GLU A 20 26.10 4.11 1.90
C GLU A 20 25.83 5.45 2.58
N ASN A 21 26.72 6.44 2.42
CA ASN A 21 26.48 7.78 2.96
C ASN A 21 25.29 8.47 2.29
N GLU A 22 25.12 8.33 0.97
CA GLU A 22 23.95 8.85 0.26
C GLU A 22 22.64 8.21 0.78
N LEU A 23 22.66 6.92 1.15
CA LEU A 23 21.51 6.23 1.77
C LEU A 23 21.25 6.61 3.23
N LEU A 24 22.26 7.08 3.96
CA LEU A 24 22.05 7.63 5.30
C LEU A 24 21.29 8.96 5.23
N ASP A 25 21.54 9.75 4.18
CA ASP A 25 20.86 11.02 3.93
C ASP A 25 19.45 10.83 3.35
N ASP A 26 19.28 9.89 2.40
CA ASP A 26 18.00 9.56 1.77
C ASP A 26 17.79 8.03 1.67
N PRO A 27 17.26 7.38 2.74
CA PRO A 27 17.11 5.93 2.81
C PRO A 27 16.02 5.37 1.87
N ASP A 28 15.20 6.24 1.28
CA ASP A 28 14.11 5.86 0.36
C ASP A 28 14.56 5.95 -1.11
N ASN A 29 15.79 6.41 -1.39
CA ASN A 29 16.29 6.59 -2.75
C ASN A 29 16.55 5.27 -3.49
N PHE A 30 15.60 4.88 -4.34
CA PHE A 30 15.69 3.64 -5.10
C PHE A 30 16.93 3.56 -6.02
N GLU A 31 17.30 4.65 -6.69
CA GLU A 31 18.43 4.64 -7.62
C GLU A 31 19.76 4.42 -6.90
N THR A 32 19.93 5.02 -5.72
CA THR A 32 21.13 4.82 -4.89
C THR A 32 21.21 3.38 -4.39
N TRP A 33 20.08 2.81 -3.95
CA TRP A 33 19.99 1.40 -3.58
C TRP A 33 20.35 0.46 -4.75
N GLU A 34 19.82 0.73 -5.95
CA GLU A 34 20.13 -0.05 -7.15
C GLU A 34 21.62 0.03 -7.50
N LYS A 35 22.22 1.23 -7.44
CA LYS A 35 23.66 1.42 -7.64
C LYS A 35 24.48 0.64 -6.61
N LEU A 36 24.07 0.63 -5.34
CA LEU A 36 24.75 -0.10 -4.27
C LEU A 36 24.75 -1.62 -4.52
N VAL A 37 23.62 -2.18 -4.95
CA VAL A 37 23.55 -3.61 -5.30
C VAL A 37 24.46 -3.91 -6.48
N ARG A 38 24.38 -3.13 -7.56
CA ARG A 38 25.23 -3.33 -8.75
C ARG A 38 26.72 -3.20 -8.45
N ALA A 39 27.11 -2.23 -7.62
CA ALA A 39 28.50 -2.07 -7.18
C ALA A 39 28.96 -3.26 -6.34
N GLY A 40 28.10 -3.79 -5.46
CA GLY A 40 28.38 -5.00 -4.69
C GLY A 40 28.57 -6.25 -5.56
N GLU A 41 27.76 -6.41 -6.62
CA GLU A 41 27.89 -7.50 -7.60
C GLU A 41 29.17 -7.40 -8.43
N ALA A 42 29.60 -6.18 -8.75
CA ALA A 42 30.75 -5.88 -9.58
C ALA A 42 32.10 -6.03 -8.86
N LEU A 43 32.10 -6.18 -7.53
CA LEU A 43 33.32 -6.37 -6.74
C LEU A 43 34.20 -7.48 -7.32
N GLU A 44 35.50 -7.20 -7.41
CA GLU A 44 36.51 -8.12 -7.99
C GLU A 44 36.26 -8.45 -9.47
N GLY A 45 35.54 -7.58 -10.18
CA GLY A 45 35.15 -7.79 -11.58
C GLY A 45 33.96 -8.75 -11.77
N GLY A 46 33.24 -9.07 -10.69
CA GLY A 46 32.09 -9.96 -10.69
C GLY A 46 32.22 -11.05 -9.63
N ILE A 47 31.36 -11.00 -8.62
CA ILE A 47 31.33 -11.98 -7.54
C ILE A 47 31.12 -13.40 -8.09
N ASN A 48 31.96 -14.33 -7.64
CA ASN A 48 31.88 -15.75 -7.96
C ASN A 48 32.34 -16.61 -6.78
N ARG A 49 32.28 -17.95 -6.93
CA ARG A 49 32.64 -18.90 -5.87
C ARG A 49 34.05 -18.75 -5.29
N ASN A 50 34.98 -18.15 -6.04
CA ASN A 50 36.38 -17.98 -5.64
C ASN A 50 36.68 -16.55 -5.14
N SER A 51 35.68 -15.67 -5.12
CA SER A 51 35.83 -14.31 -4.63
C SER A 51 36.19 -14.26 -3.14
N ASN A 52 36.76 -13.14 -2.71
CA ASN A 52 37.04 -12.90 -1.30
C ASN A 52 35.77 -13.09 -0.44
N PRO A 53 35.82 -13.88 0.66
CA PRO A 53 34.67 -14.06 1.55
C PRO A 53 34.03 -12.75 2.03
N GLN A 54 34.84 -11.70 2.20
CA GLN A 54 34.34 -10.38 2.57
C GLN A 54 33.52 -9.73 1.43
N ALA A 55 33.96 -9.86 0.18
CA ALA A 55 33.24 -9.32 -0.98
C ALA A 55 31.90 -10.06 -1.19
N ILE A 56 31.88 -11.39 -1.05
CA ILE A 56 30.65 -12.19 -1.06
C ILE A 56 29.70 -11.74 0.06
N THR A 57 30.23 -11.52 1.27
CA THR A 57 29.43 -11.06 2.43
C THR A 57 28.84 -9.68 2.19
N THR A 58 29.61 -8.76 1.59
CA THR A 58 29.11 -7.44 1.20
C THR A 58 27.99 -7.53 0.18
N ALA A 59 28.16 -8.32 -0.90
CA ALA A 59 27.13 -8.47 -1.92
C ALA A 59 25.82 -9.04 -1.35
N ARG A 60 25.91 -10.06 -0.48
CA ARG A 60 24.77 -10.62 0.26
C ARG A 60 24.09 -9.57 1.13
N ALA A 61 24.86 -8.83 1.92
CA ALA A 61 24.33 -7.79 2.80
C ALA A 61 23.62 -6.67 2.02
N ASN A 62 24.15 -6.28 0.86
CA ASN A 62 23.52 -5.30 -0.02
C ASN A 62 22.18 -5.82 -0.54
N TYR A 63 22.14 -7.06 -1.04
CA TYR A 63 20.90 -7.72 -1.49
C TYR A 63 19.87 -7.85 -0.37
N ASP A 64 20.28 -8.32 0.80
CA ASP A 64 19.39 -8.52 1.95
C ASP A 64 18.76 -7.21 2.42
N ARG A 65 19.54 -6.13 2.53
CA ARG A 65 19.04 -4.80 2.90
C ARG A 65 18.15 -4.21 1.82
N PHE A 66 18.55 -4.34 0.56
CA PHE A 66 17.78 -3.84 -0.57
C PHE A 66 16.42 -4.52 -0.68
N LEU A 67 16.37 -5.85 -0.59
CA LEU A 67 15.14 -6.62 -0.69
C LEU A 67 14.30 -6.58 0.61
N ALA A 68 14.90 -6.25 1.76
CA ALA A 68 14.13 -5.88 2.95
C ALA A 68 13.40 -4.53 2.75
N LYS A 69 14.01 -3.59 2.01
CA LYS A 69 13.43 -2.28 1.71
C LYS A 69 12.43 -2.31 0.55
N PHE A 70 12.74 -3.05 -0.51
CA PHE A 70 11.92 -3.19 -1.72
C PHE A 70 11.59 -4.66 -2.03
N PRO A 71 10.81 -5.32 -1.15
CA PRO A 71 10.54 -6.76 -1.24
C PRO A 71 9.77 -7.19 -2.48
N LEU A 72 9.08 -6.27 -3.18
CA LEU A 72 8.23 -6.56 -4.35
C LEU A 72 8.97 -6.63 -5.68
N LEU A 73 10.31 -6.53 -5.66
CA LEU A 73 11.14 -6.57 -6.86
C LEU A 73 11.54 -8.01 -7.21
N PHE A 74 10.61 -8.77 -7.79
CA PHE A 74 10.82 -10.18 -8.14
C PHE A 74 12.09 -10.43 -8.99
N GLY A 75 12.41 -9.50 -9.91
CA GLY A 75 13.60 -9.61 -10.76
C GLY A 75 14.90 -9.62 -9.96
N TYR A 76 14.96 -8.91 -8.83
CA TYR A 76 16.13 -8.89 -7.95
C TYR A 76 16.20 -10.12 -7.05
N TRP A 77 15.06 -10.68 -6.62
CA TRP A 77 15.04 -12.00 -5.98
C TRP A 77 15.61 -13.09 -6.89
N LYS A 78 15.23 -13.07 -8.18
CA LYS A 78 15.74 -14.01 -9.18
C LYS A 78 17.25 -13.83 -9.41
N LYS A 79 17.72 -12.60 -9.59
CA LYS A 79 19.17 -12.31 -9.71
C LYS A 79 19.94 -12.79 -8.48
N TYR A 80 19.40 -12.56 -7.29
CA TYR A 80 20.06 -12.98 -6.05
C TYR A 80 20.12 -14.52 -5.93
N ALA A 81 19.04 -15.21 -6.31
CA ALA A 81 19.03 -16.67 -6.33
C ALA A 81 20.03 -17.25 -7.34
N ASP A 82 20.14 -16.65 -8.53
CA ASP A 82 21.13 -17.03 -9.55
C ASP A 82 22.57 -16.82 -9.03
N LEU A 83 22.83 -15.69 -8.36
CA LEU A 83 24.12 -15.39 -7.75
C LEU A 83 24.47 -16.43 -6.67
N GLU A 84 23.56 -16.73 -5.75
CA GLU A 84 23.78 -17.75 -4.72
C GLU A 84 23.97 -19.16 -5.29
N PHE A 85 23.25 -19.50 -6.36
CA PHE A 85 23.46 -20.75 -7.06
C PHE A 85 24.89 -20.84 -7.62
N SER A 86 25.42 -19.74 -8.17
CA SER A 86 26.76 -19.71 -8.75
C SER A 86 27.89 -19.79 -7.71
N ILE A 87 27.66 -19.30 -6.49
CA ILE A 87 28.62 -19.23 -5.39
C ILE A 87 28.57 -20.49 -4.52
N THR A 88 27.38 -20.81 -4.01
CA THR A 88 27.16 -21.78 -2.92
C THR A 88 26.40 -23.01 -3.39
N GLY A 89 25.65 -22.91 -4.48
CA GLY A 89 24.89 -24.01 -5.06
C GLY A 89 23.42 -24.03 -4.65
N THR A 90 22.79 -25.19 -4.81
CA THR A 90 21.32 -25.34 -4.85
C THR A 90 20.62 -24.90 -3.57
N GLU A 91 21.10 -25.33 -2.40
CA GLU A 91 20.44 -25.05 -1.11
C GLU A 91 20.37 -23.55 -0.80
N ALA A 92 21.43 -22.80 -1.11
CA ALA A 92 21.46 -21.36 -0.87
C ALA A 92 20.50 -20.60 -1.80
N ALA A 93 20.46 -20.99 -3.08
CA ALA A 93 19.53 -20.41 -4.04
C ALA A 93 18.07 -20.70 -3.67
N GLU A 94 17.77 -21.90 -3.19
CA GLU A 94 16.45 -22.28 -2.69
C GLU A 94 16.00 -21.42 -1.50
N MET A 95 16.91 -21.12 -0.57
CA MET A 95 16.61 -20.19 0.53
C MET A 95 16.24 -18.79 0.04
N VAL A 96 16.91 -18.29 -1.01
CA VAL A 96 16.57 -17.00 -1.61
C VAL A 96 15.21 -17.05 -2.30
N TYR A 97 14.92 -18.13 -3.05
CA TYR A 97 13.61 -18.31 -3.68
C TYR A 97 12.47 -18.37 -2.65
N GLU A 98 12.61 -19.15 -1.57
CA GLU A 98 11.61 -19.24 -0.50
C GLU A 98 11.35 -17.87 0.15
N ARG A 99 12.39 -17.07 0.39
CA ARG A 99 12.24 -15.68 0.87
C ARG A 99 11.52 -14.79 -0.15
N GLY A 100 11.83 -14.95 -1.42
CA GLY A 100 11.21 -14.21 -2.51
C GLY A 100 9.71 -14.50 -2.65
N ILE A 101 9.32 -15.78 -2.71
CA ILE A 101 7.90 -16.15 -2.82
C ILE A 101 7.10 -15.82 -1.56
N ALA A 102 7.73 -15.80 -0.39
CA ALA A 102 7.10 -15.32 0.84
C ALA A 102 6.87 -13.79 0.80
N SER A 103 7.75 -13.06 0.12
CA SER A 103 7.65 -11.60 -0.05
C SER A 103 6.63 -11.22 -1.13
N ILE A 104 6.54 -12.01 -2.21
CA ILE A 104 5.66 -11.75 -3.36
C ILE A 104 4.87 -13.01 -3.76
N PRO A 105 3.92 -13.48 -2.90
CA PRO A 105 3.16 -14.69 -3.20
C PRO A 105 2.45 -14.70 -4.57
N PRO A 106 1.87 -13.59 -5.08
CA PRO A 106 1.16 -13.62 -6.36
C PRO A 106 2.07 -13.45 -7.60
N SER A 107 3.40 -13.47 -7.47
CA SER A 107 4.32 -13.33 -8.62
C SER A 107 4.40 -14.63 -9.44
N VAL A 108 3.70 -14.67 -10.58
CA VAL A 108 3.75 -15.78 -11.54
C VAL A 108 5.19 -16.07 -11.98
N ASP A 109 5.95 -15.03 -12.32
CA ASP A 109 7.33 -15.16 -12.80
C ASP A 109 8.24 -15.78 -11.74
N LEU A 110 8.14 -15.35 -10.49
CA LEU A 110 9.00 -15.86 -9.42
C LEU A 110 8.70 -17.33 -9.11
N TRP A 111 7.41 -17.71 -9.08
CA TRP A 111 7.01 -19.10 -8.91
C TRP A 111 7.43 -19.98 -10.09
N ALA A 112 7.27 -19.50 -11.33
CA ALA A 112 7.70 -20.23 -12.53
C ALA A 112 9.23 -20.44 -12.54
N ASN A 113 10.00 -19.41 -12.18
CA ASN A 113 11.46 -19.50 -12.04
C ASN A 113 11.86 -20.49 -10.95
N TYR A 114 11.25 -20.42 -9.76
CA TYR A 114 11.58 -21.31 -8.65
C TYR A 114 11.23 -22.78 -8.97
N CYS A 115 10.03 -23.04 -9.48
CA CYS A 115 9.64 -24.39 -9.83
C CYS A 115 10.49 -24.95 -10.97
N GLY A 116 10.83 -24.13 -11.97
CA GLY A 116 11.77 -24.49 -13.04
C GLY A 116 13.16 -24.85 -12.48
N PHE A 117 13.71 -23.98 -11.63
CA PHE A 117 14.98 -24.22 -10.94
C PHE A 117 14.97 -25.52 -10.13
N LYS A 118 13.91 -25.77 -9.36
CA LYS A 118 13.76 -27.00 -8.55
C LYS A 118 13.66 -28.25 -9.45
N ALA A 119 12.95 -28.15 -10.56
CA ALA A 119 12.82 -29.25 -11.53
C ALA A 119 14.13 -29.57 -12.26
N GLU A 120 15.03 -28.60 -12.41
CA GLU A 120 16.35 -28.79 -13.04
C GLU A 120 17.42 -29.28 -12.05
N THR A 121 17.27 -28.94 -10.77
CA THR A 121 18.30 -29.21 -9.74
C THR A 121 17.95 -30.35 -8.77
N SER A 122 16.70 -30.81 -8.76
CA SER A 122 16.24 -31.93 -7.93
C SER A 122 15.81 -33.12 -8.78
N HIS A 123 16.03 -34.33 -8.27
CA HIS A 123 15.55 -35.57 -8.88
C HIS A 123 14.32 -36.17 -8.16
N ASN A 124 13.86 -35.53 -7.08
CA ASN A 124 12.69 -36.01 -6.34
C ASN A 124 11.41 -35.40 -6.91
N SER A 125 10.67 -36.19 -7.70
CA SER A 125 9.43 -35.75 -8.33
C SER A 125 8.36 -35.30 -7.34
N ASP A 126 8.29 -35.90 -6.16
CA ASP A 126 7.22 -35.60 -5.20
C ASP A 126 7.43 -34.24 -4.55
N ILE A 127 8.68 -33.89 -4.23
CA ILE A 127 9.04 -32.55 -3.73
C ILE A 127 8.77 -31.49 -4.80
N ILE A 128 9.10 -31.77 -6.07
CA ILE A 128 8.85 -30.84 -7.16
C ILE A 128 7.35 -30.63 -7.35
N ARG A 129 6.54 -31.70 -7.31
CA ARG A 129 5.07 -31.61 -7.37
C ARG A 129 4.49 -30.83 -6.22
N GLU A 130 4.96 -31.06 -5.00
CA GLU A 130 4.52 -30.31 -3.83
C GLU A 130 4.78 -28.81 -4.02
N LEU A 131 5.96 -28.45 -4.55
CA LEU A 131 6.29 -27.06 -4.84
C LEU A 131 5.38 -26.46 -5.92
N PHE A 132 5.10 -27.19 -7.00
CA PHE A 132 4.14 -26.75 -8.01
C PHE A 132 2.72 -26.61 -7.44
N GLU A 133 2.25 -27.52 -6.57
CA GLU A 133 0.92 -27.36 -5.96
C GLU A 133 0.86 -26.16 -4.99
N ARG A 134 1.94 -25.88 -4.25
CA ARG A 134 2.07 -24.61 -3.50
C ARG A 134 1.99 -23.40 -4.43
N GLY A 135 2.72 -23.41 -5.55
CA GLY A 135 2.67 -22.34 -6.54
C GLY A 135 1.28 -22.17 -7.14
N ALA A 136 0.60 -23.27 -7.48
CA ALA A 136 -0.75 -23.25 -8.04
C ALA A 136 -1.76 -22.62 -7.07
N ALA A 137 -1.61 -22.85 -5.75
CA ALA A 137 -2.44 -22.21 -4.73
C ALA A 137 -2.20 -20.68 -4.64
N CYS A 138 -0.99 -20.22 -4.95
CA CYS A 138 -0.63 -18.81 -4.88
C CYS A 138 -0.88 -18.03 -6.18
N VAL A 139 -0.58 -18.60 -7.34
CA VAL A 139 -0.62 -17.91 -8.65
C VAL A 139 -1.55 -18.55 -9.67
N GLY A 140 -2.16 -19.69 -9.37
CA GLY A 140 -2.93 -20.45 -10.35
C GLY A 140 -4.17 -19.72 -10.88
N LEU A 141 -4.70 -18.76 -10.12
CA LEU A 141 -5.84 -17.93 -10.53
C LEU A 141 -5.42 -16.68 -11.33
N ASP A 142 -4.11 -16.41 -11.49
CA ASP A 142 -3.67 -15.23 -12.23
C ASP A 142 -4.13 -15.29 -13.69
N PHE A 143 -4.57 -14.14 -14.20
CA PHE A 143 -5.01 -14.02 -15.59
C PHE A 143 -3.90 -14.34 -16.60
N LEU A 144 -2.64 -14.09 -16.22
CA LEU A 144 -1.43 -14.38 -16.96
C LEU A 144 -0.63 -15.55 -16.36
N SER A 145 -1.25 -16.46 -15.59
CA SER A 145 -0.61 -17.65 -15.01
C SER A 145 -0.10 -18.70 -16.01
N HIS A 146 -0.28 -18.50 -17.31
CA HIS A 146 0.10 -19.45 -18.35
C HIS A 146 1.58 -19.91 -18.32
N PRO A 147 2.60 -19.06 -18.02
CA PRO A 147 3.98 -19.53 -17.96
C PRO A 147 4.21 -20.53 -16.81
N PHE A 148 3.50 -20.36 -15.70
CA PHE A 148 3.55 -21.28 -14.57
C PHE A 148 2.93 -22.63 -14.91
N TRP A 149 1.73 -22.62 -15.51
CA TRP A 149 1.03 -23.86 -15.92
C TRP A 149 1.81 -24.63 -16.99
N ASP A 150 2.41 -23.92 -17.95
CA ASP A 150 3.29 -24.51 -18.95
C ASP A 150 4.47 -25.22 -18.31
N LYS A 151 5.15 -24.58 -17.34
CA LYS A 151 6.26 -25.21 -16.61
C LYS A 151 5.83 -26.46 -15.84
N TYR A 152 4.64 -26.45 -15.25
CA TYR A 152 4.14 -27.62 -14.53
C TYR A 152 3.84 -28.79 -15.49
N ILE A 153 3.21 -28.49 -16.63
CA ILE A 153 2.90 -29.50 -17.65
C ILE A 153 4.20 -30.04 -18.28
N GLU A 154 5.16 -29.18 -18.63
CA GLU A 154 6.49 -29.56 -19.14
C GLU A 154 7.22 -30.51 -18.19
N PHE A 155 7.12 -30.27 -16.88
CA PHE A 155 7.69 -31.15 -15.87
C PHE A 155 7.06 -32.55 -15.89
N GLU A 156 5.73 -32.64 -15.89
CA GLU A 156 5.04 -33.95 -15.92
C GLU A 156 5.22 -34.66 -17.28
N GLU A 157 5.38 -33.91 -18.38
CA GLU A 157 5.75 -34.45 -19.70
C GLU A 157 7.13 -35.14 -19.67
N ARG A 158 8.13 -34.50 -19.05
CA ARG A 158 9.49 -35.08 -18.92
C ARG A 158 9.50 -36.37 -18.12
N ILE A 159 8.55 -36.53 -17.19
CA ILE A 159 8.39 -37.74 -16.35
C ILE A 159 7.40 -38.73 -16.99
N GLU A 160 6.82 -38.39 -18.15
CA GLU A 160 5.82 -39.17 -18.88
C GLU A 160 4.56 -39.47 -18.03
N ALA A 161 4.24 -38.61 -17.06
CA ALA A 161 3.12 -38.76 -16.14
C ALA A 161 1.81 -38.24 -16.76
N GLN A 162 1.32 -38.94 -17.78
CA GLN A 162 0.16 -38.54 -18.58
C GLN A 162 -1.09 -38.26 -17.73
N ASP A 163 -1.33 -39.05 -16.69
CA ASP A 163 -2.49 -38.89 -15.80
C ASP A 163 -2.45 -37.56 -15.05
N LYS A 164 -1.25 -37.11 -14.64
CA LYS A 164 -1.04 -35.82 -13.97
C LYS A 164 -1.24 -34.66 -14.93
N ILE A 165 -0.74 -34.78 -16.16
CA ILE A 165 -0.98 -33.78 -17.22
C ILE A 165 -2.48 -33.59 -17.44
N PHE A 166 -3.22 -34.70 -17.55
CA PHE A 166 -4.67 -34.63 -17.74
C PHE A 166 -5.39 -34.00 -16.55
N ALA A 167 -5.01 -34.36 -15.32
CA ALA A 167 -5.57 -33.74 -14.10
C ALA A 167 -5.29 -32.23 -14.01
N ILE A 168 -4.08 -31.79 -14.39
CA ILE A 168 -3.73 -30.36 -14.44
C ILE A 168 -4.60 -29.64 -15.47
N LEU A 169 -4.72 -30.18 -16.69
CA LEU A 169 -5.56 -29.61 -17.73
C LEU A 169 -7.04 -29.56 -17.32
N ALA A 170 -7.55 -30.63 -16.71
CA ALA A 170 -8.91 -30.69 -16.18
C ALA A 170 -9.18 -29.58 -15.14
N ARG A 171 -8.16 -29.18 -14.36
CA ARG A 171 -8.25 -28.01 -13.46
C ARG A 171 -8.20 -26.68 -14.24
N VAL A 172 -7.24 -26.54 -15.16
CA VAL A 172 -6.96 -25.28 -15.87
C VAL A 172 -8.11 -24.83 -16.77
N ILE A 173 -8.88 -25.75 -17.36
CA ILE A 173 -10.01 -25.38 -18.25
C ILE A 173 -11.13 -24.60 -17.54
N HIS A 174 -11.18 -24.63 -16.21
CA HIS A 174 -12.13 -23.85 -15.41
C HIS A 174 -11.64 -22.45 -15.04
N ILE A 175 -10.37 -22.12 -15.32
CA ILE A 175 -9.75 -20.87 -14.88
C ILE A 175 -9.84 -19.83 -16.01
N PRO A 176 -10.48 -18.67 -15.78
CA PRO A 176 -10.55 -17.60 -16.77
C PRO A 176 -9.22 -16.84 -16.83
N MET A 177 -8.33 -17.32 -17.71
CA MET A 177 -6.99 -16.79 -17.98
C MET A 177 -6.81 -16.47 -19.47
N HIS A 178 -5.84 -15.64 -19.84
CA HIS A 178 -5.63 -15.17 -21.21
C HIS A 178 -5.55 -16.29 -22.26
N GLN A 179 -4.76 -17.35 -22.01
CA GLN A 179 -4.54 -18.45 -22.96
C GLN A 179 -5.44 -19.68 -22.72
N TYR A 180 -6.61 -19.52 -22.09
CA TYR A 180 -7.51 -20.63 -21.74
C TYR A 180 -7.82 -21.58 -22.91
N ALA A 181 -7.98 -21.04 -24.13
CA ALA A 181 -8.37 -21.82 -25.30
C ALA A 181 -7.32 -22.88 -25.69
N ARG A 182 -6.03 -22.55 -25.60
CA ARG A 182 -4.93 -23.49 -25.88
C ARG A 182 -4.97 -24.69 -24.94
N TYR A 183 -5.24 -24.45 -23.66
CA TYR A 183 -5.36 -25.52 -22.66
C TYR A 183 -6.60 -26.37 -22.90
N PHE A 184 -7.73 -25.76 -23.27
CA PHE A 184 -8.94 -26.49 -23.59
C PHE A 184 -8.78 -27.39 -24.82
N GLU A 185 -8.16 -26.88 -25.89
CA GLU A 185 -7.87 -27.69 -27.09
C GLU A 185 -7.01 -28.91 -26.74
N ARG A 186 -5.96 -28.70 -25.94
CA ARG A 186 -5.09 -29.77 -25.47
C ARG A 186 -5.83 -30.77 -24.56
N TYR A 187 -6.66 -30.29 -23.65
CA TYR A 187 -7.53 -31.14 -22.82
C TYR A 187 -8.44 -32.00 -23.68
N ARG A 188 -9.14 -31.39 -24.64
CA ARG A 188 -10.10 -32.06 -25.52
C ARG A 188 -9.43 -33.13 -26.38
N GLN A 189 -8.21 -32.89 -26.87
CA GLN A 189 -7.43 -33.90 -27.59
C GLN A 189 -7.11 -35.11 -26.71
N LEU A 190 -6.61 -34.89 -25.49
CA LEU A 190 -6.29 -35.98 -24.57
C LEU A 190 -7.54 -36.71 -24.07
N ALA A 191 -8.66 -36.02 -23.88
CA ALA A 191 -9.92 -36.60 -23.41
C ALA A 191 -10.44 -37.71 -24.35
N GLN A 192 -10.11 -37.68 -25.65
CA GLN A 192 -10.56 -38.69 -26.62
C GLN A 192 -10.05 -40.10 -26.30
N SER A 193 -8.84 -40.22 -25.74
CA SER A 193 -8.22 -41.51 -25.39
C SER A 193 -8.40 -41.90 -23.93
N ARG A 194 -9.05 -41.06 -23.12
CA ARG A 194 -9.23 -41.29 -21.68
C ARG A 194 -10.44 -42.17 -21.35
N PRO A 195 -10.37 -42.94 -20.25
CA PRO A 195 -11.53 -43.59 -19.65
C PRO A 195 -12.62 -42.56 -19.30
N LEU A 196 -13.90 -42.95 -19.44
CA LEU A 196 -15.01 -42.05 -19.13
C LEU A 196 -15.01 -41.55 -17.68
N THR A 197 -14.55 -42.40 -16.75
CA THR A 197 -14.43 -42.10 -15.31
C THR A 197 -13.50 -40.93 -15.02
N ASP A 198 -12.57 -40.62 -15.93
CA ASP A 198 -11.62 -39.53 -15.76
C ASP A 198 -12.20 -38.21 -16.30
N LEU A 199 -13.22 -38.29 -17.17
CA LEU A 199 -13.78 -37.12 -17.88
C LEU A 199 -14.81 -36.35 -17.06
N ALA A 200 -15.47 -36.99 -16.08
CA ALA A 200 -16.45 -36.33 -15.22
C ALA A 200 -16.67 -37.12 -13.91
N PRO A 201 -17.20 -36.47 -12.86
CA PRO A 201 -17.60 -37.16 -11.63
C PRO A 201 -18.60 -38.29 -11.89
N VAL A 202 -18.58 -39.30 -11.02
CA VAL A 202 -19.42 -40.51 -11.16
C VAL A 202 -20.91 -40.16 -11.21
N GLU A 203 -21.33 -39.15 -10.45
CA GLU A 203 -22.70 -38.66 -10.40
C GLU A 203 -23.13 -38.05 -11.74
N THR A 204 -22.25 -37.25 -12.36
CA THR A 204 -22.50 -36.64 -13.68
C THR A 204 -22.56 -37.70 -14.77
N LEU A 205 -21.66 -38.69 -14.72
CA LEU A 205 -21.67 -39.82 -15.66
C LEU A 205 -22.94 -40.65 -15.53
N ALA A 206 -23.36 -40.96 -14.29
CA ALA A 206 -24.59 -41.71 -14.03
C ALA A 206 -25.84 -40.95 -14.52
N ALA A 207 -25.89 -39.64 -14.32
CA ALA A 207 -26.98 -38.80 -14.81
C ALA A 207 -27.06 -38.80 -16.34
N PHE A 208 -25.93 -38.61 -17.03
CA PHE A 208 -25.89 -38.65 -18.50
C PHE A 208 -26.22 -40.03 -19.05
N ARG A 209 -25.76 -41.09 -18.37
CA ARG A 209 -26.09 -42.47 -18.76
C ARG A 209 -27.60 -42.72 -18.64
N ALA A 210 -28.22 -42.31 -17.54
CA ALA A 210 -29.66 -42.45 -17.34
C ALA A 210 -30.47 -41.64 -18.38
N GLU A 211 -30.02 -40.43 -18.74
CA GLU A 211 -30.63 -39.60 -19.79
C GLU A 211 -30.62 -40.33 -21.15
N ILE A 212 -29.47 -40.90 -21.53
CA ILE A 212 -29.28 -41.62 -22.79
C ILE A 212 -30.11 -42.92 -22.81
N GLU A 213 -30.06 -43.69 -21.73
CA GLU A 213 -30.84 -44.93 -21.60
C GLU A 213 -32.35 -44.67 -21.64
N ALA A 214 -32.83 -43.56 -21.06
CA ALA A 214 -34.22 -43.15 -21.13
C ALA A 214 -34.65 -42.71 -22.55
N ALA A 215 -33.74 -42.12 -23.33
CA ALA A 215 -33.99 -41.74 -24.72
C ALA A 215 -34.04 -42.97 -25.66
N LEU A 216 -33.33 -44.05 -25.31
CA LEU A 216 -33.31 -45.30 -26.06
C LEU A 216 -34.61 -46.09 -25.83
N SER A 217 -35.59 -45.86 -26.71
CA SER A 217 -36.95 -46.41 -26.64
C SER A 217 -37.06 -47.94 -26.83
N GLN A 218 -35.97 -48.66 -27.11
CA GLN A 218 -35.96 -50.13 -27.21
C GLN A 218 -34.68 -50.75 -26.63
N PRO A 219 -34.79 -51.83 -25.83
CA PRO A 219 -33.63 -52.55 -25.33
C PRO A 219 -33.01 -53.39 -26.46
N VAL A 220 -31.94 -52.89 -27.06
CA VAL A 220 -31.08 -53.70 -27.94
C VAL A 220 -30.23 -54.61 -27.03
N PRO A 221 -30.34 -55.94 -27.10
CA PRO A 221 -29.59 -56.80 -26.19
C PRO A 221 -28.12 -56.94 -26.63
N GLY A 222 -27.18 -56.67 -25.72
CA GLY A 222 -25.78 -57.09 -25.83
C GLY A 222 -24.76 -55.97 -26.08
N ALA A 223 -23.52 -56.36 -26.40
CA ALA A 223 -22.36 -55.48 -26.49
C ALA A 223 -22.48 -54.31 -27.50
N LYS A 224 -23.37 -54.42 -28.49
CA LYS A 224 -23.65 -53.31 -29.43
C LYS A 224 -24.34 -52.13 -28.73
N ALA A 225 -25.24 -52.40 -27.78
CA ALA A 225 -25.91 -51.35 -27.02
C ALA A 225 -24.93 -50.62 -26.10
N GLU A 226 -24.02 -51.33 -25.44
CA GLU A 226 -23.03 -50.69 -24.56
C GLU A 226 -22.05 -49.80 -25.36
N ALA A 227 -21.65 -50.21 -26.56
CA ALA A 227 -20.80 -49.40 -27.44
C ALA A 227 -21.52 -48.15 -27.98
N GLU A 228 -22.83 -48.24 -28.26
CA GLU A 228 -23.66 -47.09 -28.62
C GLU A 228 -23.83 -46.13 -27.44
N ILE A 229 -24.08 -46.66 -26.23
CA ILE A 229 -24.17 -45.88 -24.99
C ILE A 229 -22.85 -45.17 -24.70
N GLU A 230 -21.70 -45.85 -24.80
CA GLU A 230 -20.39 -45.21 -24.60
C GLU A 230 -20.14 -44.09 -25.63
N ARG A 231 -20.46 -44.32 -26.91
CA ARG A 231 -20.31 -43.28 -27.94
C ARG A 231 -21.16 -42.05 -27.62
N ASP A 232 -22.42 -42.26 -27.27
CA ASP A 232 -23.36 -41.17 -26.98
C ASP A 232 -22.98 -40.46 -25.66
N LEU A 233 -22.45 -41.18 -24.67
CA LEU A 233 -21.86 -40.63 -23.45
C LEU A 233 -20.66 -39.73 -23.77
N ARG A 234 -19.74 -40.16 -24.64
CA ARG A 234 -18.60 -39.33 -25.06
C ARG A 234 -19.04 -38.05 -25.76
N LEU A 235 -20.08 -38.11 -26.61
CA LEU A 235 -20.66 -36.93 -27.24
C LEU A 235 -21.29 -35.98 -26.20
N ARG A 236 -22.02 -36.52 -25.23
CA ARG A 236 -22.63 -35.72 -24.15
C ARG A 236 -21.57 -35.07 -23.25
N LEU A 237 -20.48 -35.77 -22.98
CA LEU A 237 -19.32 -35.26 -22.25
C LEU A 237 -18.56 -34.19 -23.03
N ASP A 238 -18.43 -34.32 -24.36
CA ASP A 238 -17.85 -33.27 -25.20
C ASP A 238 -18.69 -31.98 -25.09
N SER A 239 -20.02 -32.09 -25.18
CA SER A 239 -20.93 -30.95 -24.96
C SER A 239 -20.80 -30.35 -23.56
N TYR A 240 -20.70 -31.19 -22.51
CA TYR A 240 -20.47 -30.74 -21.14
C TYR A 240 -19.16 -29.92 -20.99
N HIS A 241 -18.08 -30.36 -21.62
CA HIS A 241 -16.82 -29.62 -21.60
C HIS A 241 -16.84 -28.37 -22.49
N LEU A 242 -17.60 -28.38 -23.58
CA LEU A 242 -17.83 -27.17 -24.39
C LEU A 242 -18.62 -26.12 -23.61
N GLU A 243 -19.58 -26.51 -22.77
CA GLU A 243 -20.26 -25.59 -21.85
C GLU A 243 -19.27 -24.95 -20.86
N ILE A 244 -18.35 -25.74 -20.27
CA ILE A 244 -17.26 -25.22 -19.43
C ILE A 244 -16.40 -24.22 -20.20
N PHE A 245 -15.99 -24.55 -21.42
CA PHE A 245 -15.21 -23.67 -22.27
C PHE A 245 -15.94 -22.35 -22.57
N THR A 246 -17.23 -22.40 -22.90
CA THR A 246 -18.04 -21.20 -23.15
C THR A 246 -18.17 -20.34 -21.89
N ASN A 247 -18.30 -20.95 -20.71
CA ASN A 247 -18.31 -20.22 -19.46
C ASN A 247 -16.95 -19.55 -19.19
N THR A 248 -15.85 -20.31 -19.29
CA THR A 248 -14.49 -19.79 -19.11
C THR A 248 -14.18 -18.68 -20.11
N GLN A 249 -14.59 -18.82 -21.37
CA GLN A 249 -14.47 -17.77 -22.39
C GLN A 249 -15.21 -16.50 -21.95
N THR A 250 -16.46 -16.63 -21.53
CA THR A 250 -17.28 -15.51 -21.08
C THR A 250 -16.63 -14.78 -19.91
N GLU A 251 -16.21 -15.52 -18.89
CA GLU A 251 -15.56 -14.98 -17.70
C GLU A 251 -14.18 -14.37 -17.98
N THR A 252 -13.47 -14.90 -18.99
CA THR A 252 -12.21 -14.31 -19.49
C THR A 252 -12.47 -12.99 -20.21
N THR A 253 -13.48 -12.92 -21.08
CA THR A 253 -13.84 -11.70 -21.81
C THR A 253 -14.30 -10.59 -20.88
N LYS A 254 -15.06 -10.90 -19.82
CA LYS A 254 -15.44 -9.90 -18.81
C LYS A 254 -14.22 -9.26 -18.15
N ARG A 255 -13.19 -10.05 -17.85
CA ARG A 255 -11.98 -9.56 -17.15
C ARG A 255 -10.99 -8.91 -18.08
N TRP A 256 -10.98 -9.31 -19.35
CA TRP A 256 -10.14 -8.72 -20.38
C TRP A 256 -10.30 -7.19 -20.47
N THR A 257 -11.49 -6.65 -20.22
CA THR A 257 -11.73 -5.20 -20.22
C THR A 257 -10.90 -4.42 -19.21
N PHE A 258 -10.47 -5.08 -18.13
CA PHE A 258 -9.60 -4.49 -17.11
C PHE A 258 -8.15 -4.88 -17.35
N GLU A 259 -7.91 -6.17 -17.67
CA GLU A 259 -6.57 -6.73 -17.88
C GLU A 259 -5.85 -6.07 -19.06
N SER A 260 -6.55 -5.72 -20.15
CA SER A 260 -5.95 -5.05 -21.30
C SER A 260 -5.46 -3.64 -21.00
N GLU A 261 -6.02 -3.00 -19.96
CA GLU A 261 -5.66 -1.66 -19.53
C GLU A 261 -4.52 -1.66 -18.51
N ILE A 262 -4.16 -2.81 -17.91
CA ILE A 262 -3.04 -2.90 -16.97
C ILE A 262 -1.73 -2.83 -17.76
N LYS A 263 -1.02 -1.71 -17.64
CA LYS A 263 0.27 -1.50 -18.33
C LYS A 263 1.45 -2.08 -17.54
N ARG A 264 1.33 -2.09 -16.22
CA ARG A 264 2.42 -2.50 -15.30
C ARG A 264 1.87 -3.47 -14.25
N PRO A 265 1.90 -4.79 -14.50
CA PRO A 265 1.41 -5.80 -13.55
C PRO A 265 2.41 -6.13 -12.42
N TYR A 266 3.50 -5.37 -12.32
CA TYR A 266 4.56 -5.55 -11.33
C TYR A 266 4.79 -4.26 -10.53
N PHE A 267 5.46 -4.38 -9.38
CA PHE A 267 5.81 -3.24 -8.55
C PHE A 267 6.93 -2.40 -9.20
N HIS A 268 6.80 -1.08 -9.10
CA HIS A 268 7.87 -0.14 -9.40
C HIS A 268 7.69 1.09 -8.49
N VAL A 269 8.80 1.77 -8.18
CA VAL A 269 8.80 2.91 -7.26
C VAL A 269 8.14 4.17 -7.83
N THR A 270 8.08 4.28 -9.16
CA THR A 270 7.39 5.40 -9.82
C THR A 270 5.89 5.27 -9.66
N GLU A 271 5.23 6.41 -9.46
CA GLU A 271 3.78 6.46 -9.30
C GLU A 271 3.05 5.96 -10.56
N LEU A 272 1.93 5.29 -10.33
CA LEU A 272 0.94 4.98 -11.35
C LEU A 272 0.16 6.24 -11.73
N ASP A 273 -0.20 6.33 -13.00
CA ASP A 273 -1.14 7.36 -13.43
C ASP A 273 -2.56 7.10 -12.89
N GLU A 274 -3.36 8.16 -12.81
CA GLU A 274 -4.73 8.12 -12.28
C GLU A 274 -5.63 7.12 -13.04
N GLY A 275 -5.36 6.90 -14.34
CA GLY A 275 -6.07 5.92 -15.15
C GLY A 275 -5.83 4.49 -14.70
N GLN A 276 -4.56 4.13 -14.39
CA GLN A 276 -4.22 2.82 -13.82
C GLN A 276 -4.87 2.62 -12.44
N LEU A 277 -4.82 3.63 -11.56
CA LEU A 277 -5.45 3.56 -10.23
C LEU A 277 -6.97 3.37 -10.34
N THR A 278 -7.61 4.09 -11.26
CA THR A 278 -9.05 3.96 -11.53
C THR A 278 -9.39 2.59 -12.09
N ASN A 279 -8.59 2.06 -13.02
CA ASN A 279 -8.79 0.71 -13.57
C ASN A 279 -8.74 -0.37 -12.48
N TRP A 280 -7.75 -0.31 -11.58
CA TRP A 280 -7.66 -1.25 -10.46
C TRP A 280 -8.86 -1.15 -9.51
N LYS A 281 -9.35 0.06 -9.22
CA LYS A 281 -10.56 0.25 -8.40
C LYS A 281 -11.78 -0.38 -9.06
N ASN A 282 -12.00 -0.11 -10.34
CA ASN A 282 -13.12 -0.67 -11.10
C ASN A 282 -13.03 -2.20 -11.22
N TYR A 283 -11.83 -2.75 -11.34
CA TYR A 283 -11.65 -4.20 -11.39
C TYR A 283 -11.94 -4.85 -10.04
N LEU A 284 -11.52 -4.23 -8.93
CA LEU A 284 -11.88 -4.66 -7.58
C LEU A 284 -13.39 -4.56 -7.34
N ASP A 285 -14.05 -3.49 -7.81
CA ASP A 285 -15.51 -3.36 -7.74
C ASP A 285 -16.21 -4.52 -8.47
N PHE A 286 -15.70 -4.90 -9.65
CA PHE A 286 -16.23 -6.01 -10.44
C PHE A 286 -16.07 -7.37 -9.73
N GLU A 287 -14.86 -7.72 -9.26
CA GLU A 287 -14.67 -9.01 -8.58
C GLU A 287 -15.40 -9.04 -7.23
N GLU A 288 -15.50 -7.93 -6.49
CA GLU A 288 -16.31 -7.89 -5.25
C GLU A 288 -17.79 -8.16 -5.48
N ALA A 289 -18.30 -7.82 -6.67
CA ALA A 289 -19.70 -8.02 -7.04
C ALA A 289 -20.00 -9.43 -7.57
N GLU A 290 -19.11 -10.01 -8.38
CA GLU A 290 -19.36 -11.28 -9.08
C GLU A 290 -18.44 -12.44 -8.65
N GLY A 291 -17.29 -12.14 -8.06
CA GLY A 291 -16.23 -13.10 -7.77
C GLY A 291 -16.47 -13.96 -6.54
N SER A 292 -15.79 -15.11 -6.49
CA SER A 292 -15.71 -15.91 -5.26
C SER A 292 -14.76 -15.27 -4.26
N TYR A 293 -14.88 -15.63 -2.98
CA TYR A 293 -13.95 -15.19 -1.93
C TYR A 293 -12.47 -15.36 -2.33
N ALA A 294 -12.11 -16.53 -2.87
CA ALA A 294 -10.74 -16.80 -3.30
C ALA A 294 -10.29 -15.91 -4.47
N ARG A 295 -11.19 -15.61 -5.41
CA ARG A 295 -10.90 -14.75 -6.56
C ARG A 295 -10.72 -13.29 -6.14
N ILE A 296 -11.58 -12.81 -5.25
CA ILE A 296 -11.50 -11.45 -4.70
C ILE A 296 -10.21 -11.29 -3.89
N GLN A 297 -9.94 -12.22 -2.97
CA GLN A 297 -8.71 -12.21 -2.18
C GLN A 297 -7.47 -12.24 -3.08
N PHE A 298 -7.45 -13.10 -4.11
CA PHE A 298 -6.35 -13.15 -5.06
C PHE A 298 -6.17 -11.82 -5.82
N LEU A 299 -7.25 -11.20 -6.31
CA LEU A 299 -7.15 -9.93 -7.02
C LEU A 299 -6.61 -8.83 -6.10
N TYR A 300 -7.02 -8.79 -4.84
CA TYR A 300 -6.47 -7.87 -3.85
C TYR A 300 -4.97 -8.06 -3.67
N GLU A 301 -4.51 -9.29 -3.39
CA GLU A 301 -3.08 -9.57 -3.21
C GLU A 301 -2.26 -9.16 -4.44
N ARG A 302 -2.80 -9.38 -5.64
CA ARG A 302 -2.16 -8.98 -6.89
C ARG A 302 -2.15 -7.46 -7.08
N ALA A 303 -3.27 -6.79 -6.83
CA ALA A 303 -3.36 -5.33 -6.94
C ALA A 303 -2.38 -4.65 -5.97
N LEU A 304 -2.18 -5.22 -4.78
CA LEU A 304 -1.24 -4.71 -3.78
C LEU A 304 0.23 -4.89 -4.14
N VAL A 305 0.57 -5.72 -5.14
CA VAL A 305 1.93 -5.71 -5.70
C VAL A 305 2.14 -4.41 -6.47
N THR A 306 1.27 -4.09 -7.43
CA THR A 306 1.42 -2.87 -8.25
C THR A 306 1.12 -1.60 -7.45
N CYS A 307 0.15 -1.64 -6.54
CA CYS A 307 -0.37 -0.48 -5.81
C CYS A 307 0.13 -0.40 -4.35
N ALA A 308 1.28 -1.02 -4.04
CA ALA A 308 1.76 -1.20 -2.67
C ALA A 308 1.91 0.09 -1.85
N HIS A 309 2.27 1.20 -2.48
CA HIS A 309 2.48 2.49 -1.80
C HIS A 309 1.18 3.28 -1.57
N TYR A 310 0.05 2.84 -2.14
CA TYR A 310 -1.23 3.53 -2.07
C TYR A 310 -2.09 2.94 -0.95
N ASP A 311 -2.15 3.65 0.17
CA ASP A 311 -2.87 3.22 1.37
C ASP A 311 -4.37 2.96 1.12
N GLU A 312 -4.98 3.64 0.15
CA GLU A 312 -6.39 3.44 -0.22
C GLU A 312 -6.72 1.99 -0.62
N PHE A 313 -5.81 1.26 -1.28
CA PHE A 313 -6.03 -0.14 -1.66
C PHE A 313 -5.91 -1.06 -0.45
N TRP A 314 -4.95 -0.81 0.44
CA TRP A 314 -4.82 -1.53 1.71
C TRP A 314 -6.04 -1.31 2.61
N LEU A 315 -6.51 -0.07 2.72
CA LEU A 315 -7.71 0.27 3.50
C LEU A 315 -8.96 -0.38 2.91
N ARG A 316 -9.08 -0.42 1.58
CA ARG A 316 -10.19 -1.12 0.91
C ARG A 316 -10.16 -2.61 1.21
N TYR A 317 -8.99 -3.25 1.06
CA TYR A 317 -8.83 -4.68 1.36
C TYR A 317 -9.11 -5.01 2.83
N ALA A 318 -8.60 -4.20 3.75
CA ALA A 318 -8.87 -4.33 5.19
C ALA A 318 -10.37 -4.24 5.49
N ARG A 319 -11.09 -3.29 4.87
CA ARG A 319 -12.56 -3.18 5.04
C ARG A 319 -13.31 -4.37 4.47
N TRP A 320 -12.89 -4.87 3.30
CA TRP A 320 -13.48 -6.07 2.71
C TRP A 320 -13.23 -7.29 3.60
N MET A 321 -12.00 -7.48 4.10
CA MET A 321 -11.64 -8.59 4.98
C MET A 321 -12.37 -8.51 6.33
N ALA A 322 -12.56 -7.31 6.87
CA ALA A 322 -13.30 -7.09 8.12
C ALA A 322 -14.78 -7.49 8.01
N SER A 323 -15.36 -7.54 6.81
CA SER A 323 -16.75 -7.98 6.61
C SER A 323 -16.90 -9.51 6.48
N GLN A 324 -15.78 -10.24 6.46
CA GLN A 324 -15.76 -11.69 6.35
C GLN A 324 -15.80 -12.37 7.73
N GLN A 325 -16.38 -13.57 7.80
CA GLN A 325 -16.51 -14.32 9.05
C GLN A 325 -15.17 -14.93 9.48
N ASP A 326 -14.82 -14.79 10.76
CA ASP A 326 -13.63 -15.39 11.39
C ASP A 326 -12.29 -14.98 10.72
N LYS A 327 -12.19 -13.72 10.30
CA LYS A 327 -11.03 -13.15 9.57
C LYS A 327 -10.23 -12.08 10.32
N GLU A 328 -10.27 -12.09 11.65
CA GLU A 328 -9.57 -11.09 12.46
C GLU A 328 -8.03 -11.15 12.30
N GLU A 329 -7.44 -12.35 12.26
CA GLU A 329 -5.99 -12.50 12.04
C GLU A 329 -5.58 -12.10 10.63
N ASP A 330 -6.36 -12.48 9.61
CA ASP A 330 -6.12 -12.08 8.22
C ASP A 330 -6.15 -10.55 8.09
N LEU A 331 -7.13 -9.89 8.71
CA LEU A 331 -7.22 -8.43 8.77
C LEU A 331 -6.00 -7.79 9.45
N ARG A 332 -5.53 -8.37 10.56
CA ARG A 332 -4.32 -7.92 11.24
C ARG A 332 -3.09 -8.00 10.34
N ILE A 333 -2.94 -9.12 9.64
CA ILE A 333 -1.83 -9.35 8.72
C ILE A 333 -1.84 -8.30 7.60
N ILE A 334 -3.01 -7.95 7.06
CA ILE A 334 -3.14 -6.88 6.06
C ILE A 334 -2.61 -5.55 6.62
N TYR A 335 -3.04 -5.16 7.82
CA TYR A 335 -2.57 -3.92 8.45
C TYR A 335 -1.07 -3.95 8.75
N GLN A 336 -0.55 -5.04 9.29
CA GLN A 336 0.87 -5.20 9.61
C GLN A 336 1.74 -5.10 8.35
N ARG A 337 1.34 -5.78 7.27
CA ARG A 337 2.03 -5.69 5.97
C ARG A 337 2.05 -4.25 5.47
N ALA A 338 0.90 -3.59 5.45
CA ALA A 338 0.82 -2.21 5.00
C ALA A 338 1.67 -1.25 5.86
N ALA A 339 1.58 -1.39 7.19
CA ALA A 339 2.22 -0.51 8.17
C ALA A 339 3.73 -0.73 8.31
N TYR A 340 4.22 -1.95 8.14
CA TYR A 340 5.62 -2.29 8.42
C TYR A 340 6.48 -2.41 7.17
N LEU A 341 5.89 -2.75 6.02
CA LEU A 341 6.66 -3.10 4.82
C LEU A 341 6.43 -2.14 3.65
N TYR A 342 5.17 -1.78 3.37
CA TYR A 342 4.83 -1.21 2.06
C TYR A 342 4.49 0.28 2.07
N VAL A 343 3.63 0.75 2.98
CA VAL A 343 3.20 2.15 2.95
C VAL A 343 4.24 3.04 3.62
N PRO A 344 4.72 4.12 2.96
CA PRO A 344 5.70 5.04 3.53
C PRO A 344 5.31 5.56 4.92
N ILE A 345 6.30 5.80 5.78
CA ILE A 345 6.05 6.30 7.14
C ILE A 345 5.41 7.71 7.15
N ALA A 346 5.69 8.49 6.10
CA ALA A 346 5.10 9.80 5.85
C ALA A 346 3.56 9.77 5.68
N ASN A 347 2.97 8.60 5.41
CA ASN A 347 1.54 8.38 5.27
C ASN A 347 1.00 7.60 6.49
N PRO A 348 0.63 8.28 7.59
CA PRO A 348 0.25 7.61 8.83
C PRO A 348 -1.17 7.03 8.83
N THR A 349 -2.02 7.38 7.87
CA THR A 349 -3.46 7.01 7.82
C THR A 349 -3.70 5.52 8.04
N ILE A 350 -2.97 4.65 7.32
CA ILE A 350 -3.12 3.19 7.46
C ILE A 350 -2.71 2.69 8.85
N ARG A 351 -1.70 3.31 9.47
CA ARG A 351 -1.22 2.97 10.81
C ARG A 351 -2.19 3.44 11.89
N LEU A 352 -2.83 4.59 11.69
CA LEU A 352 -3.92 5.03 12.56
C LEU A 352 -5.12 4.08 12.49
N HIS A 353 -5.50 3.62 11.30
CA HIS A 353 -6.55 2.61 11.15
C HIS A 353 -6.16 1.28 11.80
N TYR A 354 -4.90 0.87 11.69
CA TYR A 354 -4.39 -0.31 12.39
C TYR A 354 -4.49 -0.16 13.91
N ALA A 355 -4.15 1.01 14.45
CA ALA A 355 -4.30 1.27 15.88
C ALA A 355 -5.77 1.22 16.33
N TYR A 356 -6.70 1.73 15.52
CA TYR A 356 -8.14 1.60 15.81
C TYR A 356 -8.59 0.14 15.82
N PHE A 357 -8.14 -0.66 14.86
CA PHE A 357 -8.41 -2.09 14.83
C PHE A 357 -7.88 -2.79 16.08
N GLU A 358 -6.63 -2.55 16.47
CA GLU A 358 -6.03 -3.15 17.66
C GLU A 358 -6.75 -2.74 18.96
N GLU A 359 -7.22 -1.49 19.04
CA GLU A 359 -8.07 -1.05 20.13
C GLU A 359 -9.40 -1.81 20.17
N THR A 360 -10.06 -2.01 19.01
CA THR A 360 -11.32 -2.77 18.95
C THR A 360 -11.14 -4.25 19.33
N ALA A 361 -9.96 -4.82 19.05
CA ALA A 361 -9.58 -6.17 19.47
C ALA A 361 -9.17 -6.25 20.96
N GLY A 362 -9.24 -5.14 21.70
CA GLY A 362 -8.88 -5.06 23.11
C GLY A 362 -7.38 -4.95 23.40
N ARG A 363 -6.52 -4.87 22.37
CA ARG A 363 -5.06 -4.69 22.50
C ARG A 363 -4.70 -3.20 22.54
N VAL A 364 -5.19 -2.53 23.58
CA VAL A 364 -5.04 -1.07 23.76
C VAL A 364 -3.58 -0.62 23.84
N ASP A 365 -2.71 -1.42 24.47
CA ASP A 365 -1.29 -1.08 24.57
C ASP A 365 -0.61 -1.13 23.20
N VAL A 366 -0.93 -2.12 22.37
CA VAL A 366 -0.47 -2.19 20.97
C VAL A 366 -0.96 -0.99 20.17
N ALA A 367 -2.22 -0.58 20.35
CA ALA A 367 -2.74 0.62 19.72
C ALA A 367 -1.92 1.87 20.09
N LYS A 368 -1.56 2.05 21.36
CA LYS A 368 -0.69 3.16 21.80
C LYS A 368 0.72 3.06 21.23
N ASP A 369 1.31 1.86 21.22
CA ASP A 369 2.65 1.62 20.67
C ASP A 369 2.71 1.98 19.18
N ILE A 370 1.66 1.69 18.41
CA ILE A 370 1.57 2.10 16.99
C ILE A 370 1.58 3.63 16.87
N HIS A 371 0.84 4.36 17.71
CA HIS A 371 0.89 5.82 17.70
C HIS A 371 2.27 6.35 18.05
N HIS A 372 2.91 5.80 19.09
CA HIS A 372 4.26 6.18 19.48
C HIS A 372 5.27 5.93 18.35
N ALA A 373 5.17 4.79 17.65
CA ALA A 373 6.03 4.48 16.52
C ALA A 373 5.90 5.47 15.35
N ILE A 374 4.68 5.98 15.09
CA ILE A 374 4.47 7.07 14.12
C ILE A 374 5.19 8.33 14.60
N LEU A 375 5.03 8.70 15.87
CA LEU A 375 5.59 9.94 16.44
C LEU A 375 7.12 9.94 16.55
N VAL A 376 7.78 8.78 16.54
CA VAL A 376 9.25 8.69 16.44
C VAL A 376 9.75 9.31 15.13
N ASN A 377 9.03 9.11 14.02
CA ASN A 377 9.41 9.64 12.71
C ASN A 377 8.70 10.95 12.37
N LEU A 378 7.51 11.15 12.92
CA LEU A 378 6.67 12.33 12.69
C LEU A 378 6.27 12.99 14.03
N PRO A 379 7.22 13.53 14.80
CA PRO A 379 6.97 14.04 16.16
C PRO A 379 5.96 15.19 16.20
N SER A 380 5.78 15.90 15.09
CA SER A 380 4.87 17.05 14.98
C SER A 380 3.50 16.70 14.37
N HIS A 381 3.18 15.42 14.13
CA HIS A 381 1.93 15.02 13.48
C HIS A 381 0.71 15.14 14.40
N VAL A 382 -0.03 16.26 14.26
CA VAL A 382 -1.18 16.63 15.11
C VAL A 382 -2.22 15.53 15.20
N GLU A 383 -2.65 14.95 14.08
CA GLU A 383 -3.71 13.93 14.06
C GLU A 383 -3.31 12.70 14.88
N THR A 384 -2.05 12.25 14.81
CA THR A 384 -1.57 11.11 15.60
C THR A 384 -1.58 11.42 17.09
N ILE A 385 -1.12 12.62 17.49
CA ILE A 385 -1.10 13.02 18.90
C ILE A 385 -2.54 13.11 19.46
N VAL A 386 -3.46 13.69 18.68
CA VAL A 386 -4.88 13.79 19.05
C VAL A 386 -5.52 12.40 19.12
N SER A 387 -5.22 11.52 18.18
CA SER A 387 -5.70 10.14 18.18
C SER A 387 -5.20 9.37 19.41
N LEU A 388 -3.91 9.47 19.74
CA LEU A 388 -3.33 8.88 20.95
C LEU A 388 -4.00 9.41 22.22
N ALA A 389 -4.18 10.73 22.33
CA ALA A 389 -4.87 11.34 23.45
C ALA A 389 -6.32 10.82 23.57
N ASN A 390 -7.01 10.61 22.45
CA ASN A 390 -8.36 10.05 22.42
C ASN A 390 -8.42 8.59 22.86
N VAL A 391 -7.45 7.75 22.46
CA VAL A 391 -7.32 6.36 22.96
C VAL A 391 -7.07 6.37 24.47
N CYS A 392 -6.12 7.17 24.94
CA CYS A 392 -5.84 7.35 26.37
C CYS A 392 -7.07 7.86 27.13
N ARG A 393 -7.88 8.74 26.54
CA ARG A 393 -9.13 9.21 27.12
C ARG A 393 -10.14 8.09 27.34
N ARG A 394 -10.33 7.22 26.33
CA ARG A 394 -11.31 6.12 26.39
C ARG A 394 -10.94 5.09 27.46
N HIS A 395 -9.65 4.84 27.67
CA HIS A 395 -9.18 3.75 28.56
C HIS A 395 -8.56 4.23 29.88
N GLY A 396 -8.28 5.52 30.04
CA GLY A 396 -7.62 6.10 31.22
C GLY A 396 -8.24 7.41 31.71
N GLY A 397 -9.35 7.84 31.11
CA GLY A 397 -10.05 9.07 31.50
C GLY A 397 -9.39 10.35 31.00
N LEU A 398 -9.93 11.49 31.43
CA LEU A 398 -9.54 12.80 30.94
C LEU A 398 -8.08 13.12 31.24
N GLU A 399 -7.61 12.80 32.45
CA GLU A 399 -6.27 13.07 32.92
C GLU A 399 -5.22 12.37 32.04
N ALA A 400 -5.47 11.11 31.64
CA ALA A 400 -4.57 10.38 30.75
C ALA A 400 -4.41 11.05 29.38
N ALA A 401 -5.48 11.63 28.84
CA ALA A 401 -5.42 12.39 27.58
C ALA A 401 -4.66 13.71 27.73
N ILE A 402 -4.85 14.41 28.86
CA ILE A 402 -4.14 15.66 29.17
C ILE A 402 -2.64 15.41 29.30
N GLU A 403 -2.23 14.31 29.93
CA GLU A 403 -0.80 13.97 30.06
C GLU A 403 -0.15 13.73 28.70
N VAL A 404 -0.86 13.15 27.71
CA VAL A 404 -0.35 13.04 26.33
C VAL A 404 -0.02 14.42 25.76
N TYR A 405 -0.94 15.39 25.87
CA TYR A 405 -0.69 16.74 25.38
C TYR A 405 0.45 17.43 26.14
N LYS A 406 0.50 17.34 27.47
CA LYS A 406 1.59 17.92 28.26
C LYS A 406 2.96 17.36 27.88
N THR A 407 3.07 16.04 27.73
CA THR A 407 4.31 15.39 27.29
C THR A 407 4.75 15.96 25.94
N GLN A 408 3.84 16.10 25.00
CA GLN A 408 4.16 16.62 23.68
C GLN A 408 4.49 18.12 23.66
N LEU A 409 3.84 18.92 24.50
CA LEU A 409 4.17 20.34 24.69
C LEU A 409 5.58 20.53 25.27
N ASN A 410 6.03 19.60 26.12
CA ASN A 410 7.37 19.60 26.71
C ASN A 410 8.44 19.00 25.79
N SER A 411 8.06 18.29 24.73
CA SER A 411 9.01 17.68 23.79
C SER A 411 9.80 18.73 23.00
N ALA A 412 11.11 18.53 22.86
CA ALA A 412 11.98 19.38 22.05
C ALA A 412 11.83 19.12 20.54
N GLU A 413 11.36 17.93 20.16
CA GLU A 413 11.20 17.49 18.78
C GLU A 413 9.88 17.98 18.15
N CYS A 414 8.93 18.41 18.99
CA CYS A 414 7.64 18.92 18.54
C CYS A 414 7.74 20.40 18.14
N GLU A 415 7.27 20.72 16.94
CA GLU A 415 7.27 22.09 16.41
C GLU A 415 6.32 23.01 17.18
N MET A 416 6.66 24.30 17.22
CA MET A 416 5.86 25.32 17.92
C MET A 416 4.45 25.47 17.34
N SER A 417 4.31 25.34 16.01
CA SER A 417 3.04 25.33 15.28
C SER A 417 2.13 24.19 15.74
N THR A 418 2.67 22.98 15.89
CA THR A 418 1.97 21.80 16.41
C THR A 418 1.59 22.01 17.87
N LYS A 419 2.52 22.48 18.71
CA LYS A 419 2.24 22.75 20.12
C LYS A 419 1.08 23.74 20.32
N ALA A 420 1.00 24.80 19.50
CA ALA A 420 -0.14 25.71 19.48
C ALA A 420 -1.49 24.99 19.24
N ALA A 421 -1.53 24.07 18.27
CA ALA A 421 -2.73 23.27 18.00
C ALA A 421 -3.08 22.34 19.18
N LEU A 422 -2.09 21.71 19.81
CA LEU A 422 -2.31 20.84 20.97
C LEU A 422 -2.85 21.60 22.19
N VAL A 423 -2.44 22.86 22.40
CA VAL A 423 -3.02 23.69 23.46
C VAL A 423 -4.52 23.93 23.22
N ALA A 424 -4.91 24.16 21.97
CA ALA A 424 -6.33 24.33 21.62
C ALA A 424 -7.14 23.04 21.87
N GLU A 425 -6.60 21.87 21.52
CA GLU A 425 -7.24 20.58 21.80
C GLU A 425 -7.32 20.28 23.30
N TRP A 426 -6.27 20.59 24.06
CA TRP A 426 -6.28 20.49 25.52
C TRP A 426 -7.36 21.38 26.15
N ALA A 427 -7.44 22.65 25.74
CA ALA A 427 -8.48 23.56 26.22
C ALA A 427 -9.89 23.06 25.85
N ARG A 428 -10.07 22.50 24.65
CA ARG A 428 -11.34 21.89 24.22
C ARG A 428 -11.74 20.71 25.11
N LEU A 429 -10.80 19.84 25.50
CA LEU A 429 -11.08 18.75 26.43
C LEU A 429 -11.56 19.26 27.80
N LEU A 430 -10.88 20.25 28.37
CA LEU A 430 -11.30 20.86 29.65
C LEU A 430 -12.67 21.53 29.53
N TRP A 431 -12.92 22.21 28.42
CA TRP A 431 -14.18 22.91 28.23
C TRP A 431 -15.36 21.96 27.97
N LYS A 432 -15.29 21.13 26.93
CA LYS A 432 -16.44 20.34 26.44
C LYS A 432 -16.62 19.02 27.19
N ILE A 433 -15.53 18.44 27.72
CA ILE A 433 -15.57 17.13 28.39
C ILE A 433 -15.56 17.28 29.92
N LYS A 434 -14.63 18.07 30.48
CA LYS A 434 -14.62 18.34 31.93
C LYS A 434 -15.75 19.28 32.36
N GLY A 435 -16.22 20.14 31.44
CA GLY A 435 -17.20 21.19 31.75
C GLY A 435 -16.60 22.38 32.50
N SER A 436 -15.27 22.58 32.44
CA SER A 436 -14.57 23.65 33.15
C SER A 436 -14.03 24.70 32.16
N PRO A 437 -14.85 25.70 31.78
CA PRO A 437 -14.40 26.77 30.89
C PRO A 437 -13.34 27.65 31.54
N ASP A 438 -13.32 27.77 32.87
CA ASP A 438 -12.31 28.57 33.57
C ASP A 438 -10.92 27.93 33.48
N GLU A 439 -10.81 26.61 33.62
CA GLU A 439 -9.54 25.92 33.39
C GLU A 439 -9.10 25.98 31.93
N ALA A 440 -10.03 25.83 30.98
CA ALA A 440 -9.73 25.98 29.56
C ALA A 440 -9.20 27.39 29.22
N ARG A 441 -9.79 28.42 29.81
CA ARG A 441 -9.32 29.81 29.68
C ARG A 441 -7.93 30.00 30.28
N MET A 442 -7.66 29.40 31.45
CA MET A 442 -6.32 29.42 32.04
C MET A 442 -5.29 28.76 31.14
N VAL A 443 -5.64 27.66 30.46
CA VAL A 443 -4.76 27.00 29.49
C VAL A 443 -4.38 27.97 28.36
N PHE A 444 -5.34 28.66 27.75
CA PHE A 444 -5.02 29.68 26.74
C PHE A 444 -4.18 30.83 27.31
N PHE A 445 -4.59 31.40 28.44
CA PHE A 445 -3.91 32.54 29.06
C PHE A 445 -2.44 32.24 29.41
N ASN A 446 -2.14 31.07 29.98
CA ASN A 446 -0.79 30.68 30.37
C ASN A 446 0.11 30.40 29.16
N ASN A 447 -0.48 30.05 28.01
CA ASN A 447 0.25 29.64 26.82
C ASN A 447 0.40 30.74 25.76
N GLN A 448 -0.42 31.80 25.79
CA GLN A 448 -0.47 32.83 24.75
C GLN A 448 0.88 33.50 24.44
N GLN A 449 1.78 33.60 25.43
CA GLN A 449 3.10 34.21 25.26
C GLN A 449 4.04 33.39 24.38
N TYR A 450 3.80 32.07 24.26
CA TYR A 450 4.63 31.18 23.44
C TYR A 450 4.15 31.10 21.99
N TYR A 451 2.89 31.46 21.71
CA TYR A 451 2.23 31.28 20.41
C TYR A 451 1.75 32.62 19.83
N ILE A 452 2.51 33.68 20.06
CA ILE A 452 2.18 35.05 19.63
C ILE A 452 2.07 35.20 18.11
N ASP A 453 2.67 34.31 17.33
CA ASP A 453 2.66 34.26 15.87
C ASP A 453 1.70 33.21 15.28
N SER A 454 0.99 32.45 16.11
CA SER A 454 0.13 31.35 15.65
C SER A 454 -1.32 31.80 15.45
N LEU A 455 -1.74 31.94 14.18
CA LEU A 455 -3.12 32.27 13.83
C LEU A 455 -4.09 31.20 14.36
N ALA A 456 -3.72 29.92 14.22
CA ALA A 456 -4.55 28.81 14.68
C ALA A 456 -4.85 28.89 16.18
N PHE A 457 -3.83 29.19 17.00
CA PHE A 457 -3.99 29.37 18.45
C PHE A 457 -4.96 30.51 18.78
N TRP A 458 -4.72 31.71 18.23
CA TRP A 458 -5.54 32.88 18.51
C TRP A 458 -6.97 32.72 18.00
N ARG A 459 -7.15 32.06 16.85
CA ARG A 459 -8.46 31.71 16.32
C ARG A 459 -9.20 30.76 17.25
N SER A 460 -8.55 29.70 17.73
CA SER A 460 -9.15 28.78 18.69
C SER A 460 -9.52 29.46 20.01
N TYR A 461 -8.69 30.38 20.52
CA TYR A 461 -8.99 31.12 21.75
C TYR A 461 -10.19 32.07 21.55
N LEU A 462 -10.22 32.80 20.44
CA LEU A 462 -11.34 33.69 20.12
C LEU A 462 -12.66 32.93 19.96
N VAL A 463 -12.66 31.84 19.19
CA VAL A 463 -13.84 30.98 19.01
C VAL A 463 -14.30 30.39 20.34
N PHE A 464 -13.35 29.95 21.19
CA PHE A 464 -13.66 29.46 22.54
C PHE A 464 -14.45 30.50 23.36
N GLU A 465 -14.02 31.77 23.41
CA GLU A 465 -14.75 32.80 24.19
C GLU A 465 -16.10 33.16 23.57
N ILE A 466 -16.19 33.21 22.23
CA ILE A 466 -17.44 33.48 21.51
C ILE A 466 -18.50 32.40 21.78
N GLU A 467 -18.10 31.13 21.81
CA GLU A 467 -19.00 30.00 21.98
C GLU A 467 -19.37 29.71 23.45
N GLN A 468 -18.90 30.51 24.42
CA GLN A 468 -19.30 30.32 25.81
C GLN A 468 -20.82 30.52 25.98
N PRO A 469 -21.51 29.64 26.72
CA PRO A 469 -22.91 29.83 27.00
C PRO A 469 -23.10 31.10 27.82
N THR A 470 -24.10 31.91 27.46
CA THR A 470 -24.37 33.19 28.13
C THR A 470 -25.85 33.42 28.36
N SER A 471 -26.15 34.43 29.17
CA SER A 471 -27.47 34.91 29.54
C SER A 471 -27.46 36.43 29.54
N ALA A 472 -28.63 37.06 29.60
CA ALA A 472 -28.72 38.53 29.69
C ALA A 472 -27.92 39.14 30.87
N ALA A 473 -27.65 38.37 31.93
CA ALA A 473 -26.86 38.82 33.08
C ALA A 473 -25.33 38.68 32.89
N THR A 474 -24.89 37.81 31.99
CA THR A 474 -23.46 37.43 31.81
C THR A 474 -22.89 37.83 30.45
N GLU A 475 -23.74 38.30 29.53
CA GLU A 475 -23.37 38.70 28.17
C GLU A 475 -22.35 39.83 28.15
N SER A 476 -22.44 40.80 29.06
CA SER A 476 -21.43 41.86 29.21
C SER A 476 -20.07 41.32 29.61
N VAL A 477 -20.02 40.33 30.51
CA VAL A 477 -18.77 39.70 30.95
C VAL A 477 -18.13 38.92 29.81
N GLN A 478 -18.93 38.21 29.00
CA GLN A 478 -18.45 37.52 27.81
C GLN A 478 -17.92 38.52 26.77
N TYR A 479 -18.64 39.61 26.53
CA TYR A 479 -18.23 40.68 25.64
C TYR A 479 -16.84 41.23 26.02
N ASP A 480 -16.63 41.54 27.29
CA ASP A 480 -15.36 42.06 27.78
C ASP A 480 -14.20 41.06 27.58
N ARG A 481 -14.47 39.75 27.74
CA ARG A 481 -13.47 38.70 27.48
C ARG A 481 -13.10 38.60 26.00
N ILE A 482 -14.09 38.57 25.12
CA ILE A 482 -13.85 38.52 23.66
C ILE A 482 -13.08 39.76 23.21
N LYS A 483 -13.48 40.94 23.69
CA LYS A 483 -12.79 42.20 23.43
C LYS A 483 -11.36 42.19 23.94
N GLN A 484 -11.11 41.60 25.11
CA GLN A 484 -9.76 41.43 25.66
C GLN A 484 -8.90 40.54 24.76
N VAL A 485 -9.42 39.41 24.25
CA VAL A 485 -8.69 38.55 23.31
C VAL A 485 -8.31 39.32 22.04
N ILE A 486 -9.22 40.10 21.47
CA ILE A 486 -8.92 40.92 20.29
C ILE A 486 -7.92 42.03 20.60
N SER A 487 -8.01 42.64 21.78
CA SER A 487 -7.01 43.60 22.23
C SER A 487 -5.63 42.97 22.31
N ASP A 488 -5.53 41.75 22.85
CA ASP A 488 -4.28 40.99 22.96
C ASP A 488 -3.75 40.58 21.58
N VAL A 489 -4.61 40.13 20.66
CA VAL A 489 -4.23 39.87 19.26
C VAL A 489 -3.61 41.13 18.63
N ARG A 490 -4.21 42.30 18.82
CA ARG A 490 -3.73 43.54 18.19
C ARG A 490 -2.51 44.16 18.87
N SER A 491 -2.24 43.84 20.13
CA SER A 491 -1.19 44.50 20.93
C SER A 491 -0.01 43.60 21.29
N LYS A 492 -0.22 42.29 21.42
CA LYS A 492 0.78 41.32 21.90
C LYS A 492 1.18 40.31 20.83
N SER A 493 0.34 40.05 19.83
CA SER A 493 0.66 39.08 18.77
C SER A 493 1.68 39.65 17.76
N THR A 494 2.42 38.77 17.10
CA THR A 494 3.31 39.08 15.96
C THR A 494 2.73 38.55 14.64
N LEU A 495 1.42 38.32 14.60
CA LEU A 495 0.70 37.84 13.42
C LEU A 495 0.87 38.79 12.23
N GLN A 496 0.82 38.24 11.03
CA GLN A 496 0.72 39.05 9.83
C GLN A 496 -0.57 39.88 9.82
N VAL A 497 -0.54 41.05 9.19
CA VAL A 497 -1.68 41.96 9.12
C VAL A 497 -2.94 41.24 8.64
N ASN A 498 -2.86 40.43 7.58
CA ASN A 498 -4.02 39.70 7.06
C ASN A 498 -4.62 38.72 8.07
N ALA A 499 -3.79 38.02 8.84
CA ALA A 499 -4.23 37.12 9.91
C ALA A 499 -4.94 37.89 11.04
N VAL A 500 -4.44 39.07 11.39
CA VAL A 500 -5.13 39.96 12.35
C VAL A 500 -6.47 40.44 11.78
N LYS A 501 -6.53 40.80 10.49
CA LYS A 501 -7.79 41.20 9.84
C LYS A 501 -8.83 40.08 9.88
N GLU A 502 -8.43 38.83 9.66
CA GLU A 502 -9.31 37.66 9.76
C GLU A 502 -9.92 37.54 11.18
N LEU A 503 -9.09 37.60 12.22
CA LEU A 503 -9.56 37.50 13.60
C LEU A 503 -10.45 38.68 14.01
N VAL A 504 -10.11 39.89 13.58
CA VAL A 504 -10.94 41.08 13.83
C VAL A 504 -12.26 40.97 13.07
N GLN A 505 -12.28 40.40 11.86
CA GLN A 505 -13.52 40.19 11.11
C GLN A 505 -14.47 39.21 11.84
N ILE A 506 -13.95 38.15 12.44
CA ILE A 506 -14.75 37.24 13.28
C ILE A 506 -15.41 38.01 14.44
N TYR A 507 -14.64 38.86 15.11
CA TYR A 507 -15.18 39.71 16.19
C TYR A 507 -16.19 40.74 15.68
N MET A 508 -15.94 41.37 14.53
CA MET A 508 -16.86 42.32 13.91
C MET A 508 -18.20 41.68 13.58
N ASN A 509 -18.22 40.43 13.10
CA ASN A 509 -19.46 39.69 12.89
C ASN A 509 -20.20 39.47 14.21
N TYR A 510 -19.48 39.04 15.27
CA TYR A 510 -20.05 38.90 16.62
C TYR A 510 -20.67 40.21 17.14
N LEU A 511 -20.02 41.36 16.93
CA LEU A 511 -20.52 42.68 17.36
C LEU A 511 -21.90 43.04 16.77
N LEU A 512 -22.18 42.59 15.54
CA LEU A 512 -23.46 42.84 14.86
C LEU A 512 -24.53 41.83 15.28
N GLU A 513 -24.15 40.61 15.61
CA GLU A 513 -25.08 39.55 16.00
C GLU A 513 -25.55 39.65 17.46
N ARG A 514 -24.64 40.02 18.38
CA ARG A 514 -24.87 39.94 19.84
C ARG A 514 -24.42 41.17 20.63
N GLY A 515 -24.29 42.30 19.96
CA GLY A 515 -23.78 43.52 20.56
C GLY A 515 -24.81 44.38 21.31
N THR A 516 -24.31 45.27 22.16
CA THR A 516 -25.07 46.34 22.82
C THR A 516 -25.30 47.56 21.91
N THR A 517 -26.03 48.59 22.37
CA THR A 517 -26.34 49.79 21.57
C THR A 517 -25.14 50.53 21.00
N ASP A 518 -23.95 50.37 21.59
CA ASP A 518 -22.71 51.03 21.15
C ASP A 518 -21.80 50.15 20.27
N THR A 519 -22.13 48.87 20.05
CA THR A 519 -21.26 47.96 19.28
C THR A 519 -21.20 48.31 17.81
N ALA A 520 -22.24 48.94 17.25
CA ALA A 520 -22.21 49.47 15.89
C ALA A 520 -21.14 50.58 15.74
N LYS A 521 -20.88 51.39 16.79
CA LYS A 521 -19.80 52.38 16.76
C LYS A 521 -18.43 51.73 16.85
N GLU A 522 -18.30 50.69 17.68
CA GLU A 522 -17.07 49.88 17.78
C GLU A 522 -16.78 49.17 16.45
N TYR A 523 -17.79 48.59 15.81
CA TYR A 523 -17.72 47.99 14.47
C TYR A 523 -17.18 49.00 13.45
N MET A 524 -17.81 50.18 13.34
CA MET A 524 -17.38 51.20 12.36
C MET A 524 -15.96 51.70 12.63
N THR A 525 -15.52 51.67 13.89
CA THR A 525 -14.14 52.02 14.26
C THR A 525 -13.17 50.94 13.78
N LEU A 526 -13.48 49.67 14.02
CA LEU A 526 -12.67 48.54 13.57
C LEU A 526 -12.64 48.43 12.04
N ASP A 527 -13.78 48.60 11.37
CA ASP A 527 -13.89 48.60 9.91
C ASP A 527 -12.97 49.64 9.28
N ARG A 528 -12.99 50.88 9.80
CA ARG A 528 -12.07 51.93 9.37
C ARG A 528 -10.60 51.56 9.61
N GLU A 529 -10.29 50.96 10.76
CA GLU A 529 -8.92 50.60 11.14
C GLU A 529 -8.36 49.38 10.36
N VAL A 530 -9.23 48.48 9.91
CA VAL A 530 -8.88 47.20 9.26
C VAL A 530 -8.99 47.29 7.73
N HIS A 531 -10.07 47.90 7.23
CA HIS A 531 -10.43 47.96 5.81
C HIS A 531 -10.27 49.35 5.20
N GLY A 532 -9.99 50.38 6.00
CA GLY A 532 -9.76 51.73 5.52
C GLY A 532 -8.48 51.88 4.67
N PRO A 533 -8.32 53.01 3.97
CA PRO A 533 -7.10 53.33 3.24
C PRO A 533 -5.90 53.50 4.19
N ALA A 534 -4.67 53.45 3.66
CA ALA A 534 -3.43 53.50 4.45
C ALA A 534 -3.30 54.70 5.42
N SER A 535 -4.02 55.79 5.15
CA SER A 535 -4.07 56.98 6.03
C SER A 535 -4.84 56.76 7.34
N VAL A 536 -5.71 55.74 7.41
CA VAL A 536 -6.56 55.43 8.58
C VAL A 536 -6.51 53.95 8.98
N ALA A 537 -5.92 53.09 8.15
CA ALA A 537 -5.68 51.69 8.49
C ALA A 537 -4.57 51.57 9.53
N PHE A 538 -4.93 51.13 10.73
CA PHE A 538 -4.01 50.88 11.84
C PHE A 538 -4.21 49.44 12.34
N ALA A 539 -4.01 48.47 11.45
CA ALA A 539 -3.88 47.06 11.84
C ALA A 539 -2.59 46.91 12.66
N ARG A 540 -2.66 47.33 13.93
CA ARG A 540 -1.58 47.19 14.91
C ARG A 540 -1.35 45.69 15.10
N THR A 541 -0.14 45.26 14.78
CA THR A 541 0.44 44.01 15.23
C THR A 541 1.43 44.40 16.33
N GLY A 542 1.51 43.61 17.41
CA GLY A 542 2.38 43.91 18.57
C GLY A 542 3.88 43.87 18.25
N GLY A 543 4.27 43.28 17.12
CA GLY A 543 5.65 43.27 16.63
C GLY A 543 5.97 44.50 15.79
N SER A 544 7.03 45.24 16.16
CA SER A 544 7.62 46.25 15.28
C SER A 544 8.01 45.60 13.96
N ALA A 545 7.37 46.00 12.86
CA ALA A 545 7.72 45.56 11.53
C ALA A 545 9.14 46.06 11.17
N ALA A 546 10.15 45.22 11.35
CA ALA A 546 11.36 45.32 10.57
C ALA A 546 11.02 44.80 9.16
N ALA A 547 10.88 45.72 8.21
CA ALA A 547 10.75 45.36 6.81
C ALA A 547 12.01 44.57 6.39
N LEU A 548 11.84 43.31 6.00
CA LEU A 548 12.89 42.60 5.26
C LEU A 548 13.07 43.30 3.91
N PRO A 549 14.31 43.52 3.44
CA PRO A 549 14.54 44.08 2.12
C PRO A 549 14.03 43.12 1.06
N ILE A 550 13.22 43.63 0.13
CA ILE A 550 12.84 42.95 -1.11
C ILE A 550 14.13 42.76 -1.93
N PRO A 551 14.53 41.53 -2.30
CA PRO A 551 15.55 41.36 -3.31
C PRO A 551 14.96 41.80 -4.66
N ALA A 552 15.50 42.88 -5.22
CA ALA A 552 15.25 43.23 -6.61
C ALA A 552 15.91 42.17 -7.51
N ASN A 553 15.19 41.76 -8.56
CA ASN A 553 15.54 40.80 -9.62
C ASN A 553 15.52 39.30 -9.25
N ILE A 554 14.38 38.67 -9.51
CA ILE A 554 14.32 37.30 -10.03
C ILE A 554 13.45 37.36 -11.29
N GLN A 555 14.07 37.25 -12.47
CA GLN A 555 13.35 36.94 -13.70
C GLN A 555 12.78 35.51 -13.58
N PRO A 556 11.54 35.26 -14.05
CA PRO A 556 11.02 33.91 -14.09
C PRO A 556 11.89 33.05 -15.03
N ALA A 557 12.46 31.97 -14.50
CA ALA A 557 13.08 30.94 -15.32
C ALA A 557 12.01 30.33 -16.24
N PRO A 558 12.32 30.09 -17.53
CA PRO A 558 11.37 29.48 -18.44
C PRO A 558 11.05 28.05 -18.01
N VAL A 559 9.76 27.74 -17.98
CA VAL A 559 9.22 26.40 -17.72
C VAL A 559 9.72 25.45 -18.83
N PRO A 560 10.39 24.33 -18.51
CA PRO A 560 10.73 23.32 -19.50
C PRO A 560 9.45 22.67 -20.02
N ILE A 561 9.23 22.75 -21.34
CA ILE A 561 8.21 21.98 -22.04
C ILE A 561 8.67 20.51 -22.03
N PRO A 562 7.85 19.54 -21.58
CA PRO A 562 8.21 18.13 -21.65
C PRO A 562 8.37 17.72 -23.11
N GLN A 563 9.57 17.32 -23.52
CA GLN A 563 9.76 16.56 -24.75
C GLN A 563 9.28 15.12 -24.52
N PRO A 564 8.70 14.45 -25.53
CA PRO A 564 8.35 13.04 -25.42
C PRO A 564 9.63 12.23 -25.17
N SER A 565 9.69 11.57 -24.02
CA SER A 565 10.79 10.70 -23.62
C SER A 565 10.92 9.54 -24.60
N GLN A 566 12.15 9.35 -25.08
CA GLN A 566 12.59 8.14 -25.77
C GLN A 566 12.44 6.92 -24.84
N GLU A 567 12.26 5.74 -25.44
CA GLU A 567 12.00 4.46 -24.79
C GLU A 567 12.86 4.18 -23.55
N ASP A 568 12.19 3.73 -22.49
CA ASP A 568 12.70 3.56 -21.14
C ASP A 568 13.63 2.32 -21.02
N PRO A 569 14.87 2.47 -20.52
CA PRO A 569 15.80 1.36 -20.25
C PRO A 569 15.21 0.24 -19.36
N ALA A 570 14.22 0.54 -18.50
CA ALA A 570 13.53 -0.47 -17.70
C ALA A 570 12.71 -1.47 -18.56
N SER A 571 12.21 -1.00 -19.72
CA SER A 571 11.56 -1.85 -20.73
C SER A 571 12.54 -2.86 -21.33
N GLN A 572 13.83 -2.50 -21.43
CA GLN A 572 14.89 -3.38 -21.92
C GLN A 572 15.30 -4.44 -20.88
N ALA A 573 15.27 -4.09 -19.58
CA ALA A 573 15.49 -5.06 -18.52
C ALA A 573 14.36 -6.12 -18.48
N TYR A 574 13.11 -5.71 -18.70
CA TYR A 574 11.98 -6.64 -18.82
C TYR A 574 12.06 -7.51 -20.09
N ALA A 575 12.46 -6.93 -21.24
CA ALA A 575 12.69 -7.68 -22.47
C ALA A 575 13.83 -8.72 -22.33
N TYR A 576 14.82 -8.47 -21.48
CA TYR A 576 15.90 -9.42 -21.18
C TYR A 576 15.39 -10.67 -20.44
N PHE A 577 14.41 -10.55 -19.54
CA PHE A 577 13.83 -11.69 -18.81
C PHE A 577 12.80 -12.49 -19.63
N GLN A 578 12.34 -11.96 -20.77
CA GLN A 578 11.45 -12.67 -21.69
C GLN A 578 12.18 -13.48 -22.78
N GLN A 579 13.51 -13.41 -22.86
CA GLN A 579 14.26 -14.16 -23.87
C GLN A 579 14.45 -15.63 -23.44
N ALA A 580 13.76 -16.53 -24.12
CA ALA A 580 14.06 -17.96 -24.06
C ALA A 580 15.49 -18.23 -24.59
N PRO A 581 16.22 -19.23 -24.07
CA PRO A 581 17.55 -19.56 -24.55
C PRO A 581 17.48 -20.00 -26.02
N VAL A 582 18.16 -19.25 -26.90
CA VAL A 582 18.33 -19.63 -28.30
C VAL A 582 19.27 -20.83 -28.34
N ASN A 583 18.70 -22.03 -28.48
CA ASN A 583 19.46 -23.23 -28.80
C ASN A 583 20.01 -23.11 -30.24
N GLY A 584 21.25 -22.65 -30.37
CA GLY A 584 22.02 -22.75 -31.60
C GLY A 584 22.78 -24.08 -31.66
N LEU A 585 22.23 -25.07 -32.38
CA LEU A 585 23.02 -26.17 -32.94
C LEU A 585 23.77 -25.66 -34.18
N PRO A 586 25.08 -25.91 -34.34
CA PRO A 586 25.78 -25.59 -35.56
C PRO A 586 25.50 -26.64 -36.65
N ALA A 587 25.41 -26.19 -37.89
CA ALA A 587 25.49 -27.04 -39.07
C ALA A 587 26.91 -27.55 -39.30
#